data_AF-A0A8J8EKH3-F1
#
_entry.id   AF-A0A8J8EKH3-F1
#
_cell.length_a   1.000
_cell.length_b   1.000
_cell.length_c   1.000
_cell.angle_alpha   90.00
_cell.angle_beta   90.00
_cell.angle_gamma   90.00
#
_symmetry.space_group_name_H-M   'P 1'
#
loop_
_entity.id
_entity.type
_entity.pdbx_description
1 polymer ?
#
loop_
_entity_poly.entity_id
_entity_poly.type
_entity_poly.pdbx_seq_one_letter_code
_entity_poly.pdbx_strand_id
1 'polypeptide(L)'
;SLFLFSKFVRDKKVRIGVLIGLAVLGIFVLFYRFEALKDLSTGFGIFKEAPIQETQPSSFNDLWKAFSISLFLIPLFFLRFYPNRTSISDFLVLGLILPSLYMIKTWTRFLFIGSMAIALMAGIGVVELYEILKPQLNERK
;
A
#
# COMPACT_ATOMS: atom_id res chain seq x y z
N SER A 1 12.72 30.86 -21.48
CA SER A 1 12.20 29.47 -21.55
C SER A 1 11.33 29.08 -20.34
N LEU A 2 11.59 29.54 -19.10
CA LEU A 2 10.73 29.23 -17.93
C LEU A 2 9.29 29.78 -17.99
N PHE A 3 9.06 30.91 -18.68
CA PHE A 3 7.76 31.59 -18.70
C PHE A 3 6.69 30.91 -19.57
N LEU A 4 7.11 30.08 -20.55
CA LEU A 4 6.19 29.29 -21.39
C LEU A 4 5.69 28.04 -20.65
N PHE A 5 6.52 27.46 -19.77
CA PHE A 5 6.13 26.32 -18.94
C PHE A 5 5.08 26.68 -17.88
N SER A 6 5.11 27.90 -17.34
CA SER A 6 4.16 28.31 -16.28
C SER A 6 2.72 28.45 -16.79
N LYS A 7 2.51 28.88 -18.05
CA LYS A 7 1.17 28.90 -18.66
C LYS A 7 0.71 27.53 -19.13
N PHE A 8 1.63 26.66 -19.55
CA PHE A 8 1.30 25.32 -20.07
C PHE A 8 0.82 24.34 -18.98
N VAL A 9 1.24 24.54 -17.72
CA VAL A 9 0.90 23.67 -16.57
C VAL A 9 -0.40 24.11 -15.86
N ARG A 10 -1.09 25.14 -16.36
CA ARG A 10 -2.32 25.65 -15.73
C ARG A 10 -3.55 24.76 -15.98
N ASP A 11 -3.54 24.01 -17.08
CA ASP A 11 -4.61 23.09 -17.45
C ASP A 11 -4.43 21.74 -16.73
N LYS A 12 -5.48 21.28 -16.03
CA LYS A 12 -5.45 20.07 -15.19
C LYS A 12 -5.09 18.82 -16.01
N LYS A 13 -5.55 18.75 -17.26
CA LYS A 13 -5.26 17.64 -18.17
C LYS A 13 -3.79 17.62 -18.60
N VAL A 14 -3.24 18.80 -18.93
CA VAL A 14 -1.83 18.93 -19.31
C VAL A 14 -0.92 18.66 -18.12
N ARG A 15 -1.28 19.13 -16.92
CA ARG A 15 -0.54 18.84 -15.68
C ARG A 15 -0.49 17.36 -15.36
N ILE A 16 -1.62 16.65 -15.49
CA ILE A 16 -1.66 15.18 -15.32
C ILE A 16 -0.79 14.51 -16.39
N GLY A 17 -0.92 14.92 -17.65
CA GLY A 17 -0.11 14.37 -18.74
C GLY A 17 1.40 14.56 -18.53
N VAL A 18 1.82 15.74 -18.04
CA VAL A 18 3.22 16.04 -17.71
C VAL A 18 3.68 15.22 -16.50
N LEU A 19 2.86 15.07 -15.46
CA LEU A 19 3.21 14.26 -14.29
C LEU A 19 3.34 12.78 -14.64
N ILE A 20 2.39 12.23 -15.41
CA ILE A 20 2.46 10.84 -15.90
C ILE A 20 3.67 10.68 -16.81
N GLY A 21 3.89 11.61 -17.74
CA GLY A 21 5.04 11.61 -18.64
C GLY A 21 6.36 11.59 -17.86
N LEU A 22 6.53 12.48 -16.89
CA LEU A 22 7.72 12.53 -16.02
C LEU A 22 7.86 11.29 -15.13
N ALA A 23 6.76 10.74 -14.62
CA ALA A 23 6.79 9.51 -13.82
C ALA A 23 7.25 8.31 -14.67
N VAL A 24 6.71 8.16 -15.89
CA VAL A 24 7.09 7.11 -16.83
C VAL A 24 8.53 7.28 -17.30
N LEU A 25 8.95 8.50 -17.63
CA LEU A 25 10.33 8.80 -18.00
C LEU A 25 11.28 8.53 -16.83
N GLY A 26 10.90 8.91 -15.61
CA GLY A 26 11.64 8.64 -14.39
C GLY A 26 11.81 7.14 -14.16
N ILE A 27 10.74 6.37 -14.28
CA ILE A 27 10.75 4.90 -14.21
C ILE A 27 11.68 4.31 -15.29
N PHE A 28 11.52 4.74 -16.55
CA PHE A 28 12.30 4.23 -17.67
C PHE A 28 13.80 4.50 -17.51
N VAL A 29 14.17 5.72 -17.12
CA VAL A 29 15.56 6.10 -16.84
C VAL A 29 16.11 5.33 -15.65
N LEU A 30 15.32 5.12 -14.59
CA LEU A 30 15.70 4.32 -13.43
C LEU A 30 16.10 2.90 -13.84
N PHE A 31 15.23 2.22 -14.61
CA PHE A 31 15.42 0.82 -14.99
C PHE A 31 16.43 0.60 -16.13
N TYR A 32 16.62 1.61 -16.99
CA TYR A 32 17.63 1.55 -18.05
C TYR A 32 19.05 1.77 -17.51
N ARG A 33 19.21 2.67 -16.52
CA ARG A 33 20.53 3.07 -16.03
C ARG A 33 21.03 2.25 -14.85
N PHE A 34 20.13 1.69 -14.04
CA PHE A 34 20.50 0.93 -12.84
C PHE A 34 19.92 -0.47 -12.90
N GLU A 35 20.72 -1.44 -13.35
CA GLU A 35 20.37 -2.86 -13.31
C GLU A 35 20.01 -3.34 -11.90
N ALA A 36 20.68 -2.81 -10.87
CA ALA A 36 20.37 -3.10 -9.46
C ALA A 36 18.94 -2.68 -9.03
N LEU A 37 18.28 -1.78 -9.77
CA LEU A 37 16.88 -1.42 -9.50
C LEU A 37 15.90 -2.41 -10.15
N LYS A 38 16.31 -3.17 -11.19
CA LYS A 38 15.56 -4.35 -11.62
C LYS A 38 15.48 -5.37 -10.48
N ASP A 39 16.56 -5.55 -9.74
CA ASP A 39 16.60 -6.43 -8.57
C ASP A 39 15.70 -5.95 -7.42
N LEU A 40 15.44 -4.66 -7.31
CA LEU A 40 14.41 -4.11 -6.40
C LEU A 40 12.98 -4.42 -6.88
N SER A 41 12.75 -4.45 -8.19
CA SER A 41 11.44 -4.81 -8.76
C SER A 41 11.14 -6.31 -8.76
N THR A 42 12.17 -7.16 -8.76
CA THR A 42 12.04 -8.62 -8.68
C THR A 42 12.03 -9.15 -7.25
N GLY A 43 12.12 -8.29 -6.24
CA GLY A 43 12.02 -8.66 -4.82
C GLY A 43 13.36 -8.91 -4.15
N PHE A 44 14.30 -7.97 -4.29
CA PHE A 44 15.65 -7.99 -3.74
C PHE A 44 16.49 -9.17 -4.27
N GLY A 45 17.12 -8.98 -5.44
CA GLY A 45 18.04 -9.92 -6.11
C GLY A 45 19.32 -10.33 -5.36
N ILE A 46 19.33 -10.25 -4.02
CA ILE A 46 20.47 -10.56 -3.15
C ILE A 46 20.50 -12.05 -2.76
N PHE A 47 19.39 -12.79 -2.93
CA PHE A 47 19.31 -14.21 -2.57
C PHE A 47 18.75 -15.04 -3.74
N LYS A 48 19.64 -15.45 -4.67
CA LYS A 48 19.29 -16.39 -5.76
C LYS A 48 18.96 -17.79 -5.25
N GLU A 49 19.46 -18.13 -4.07
CA GLU A 49 19.08 -19.31 -3.30
C GLU A 49 18.58 -18.78 -1.96
N ALA A 50 17.37 -19.18 -1.52
CA ALA A 50 16.83 -18.82 -0.21
C ALA A 50 17.35 -19.86 0.82
N PRO A 51 18.52 -19.65 1.46
CA PRO A 51 19.18 -20.71 2.23
C PRO A 51 18.60 -20.78 3.65
N ILE A 52 17.84 -19.75 4.05
CA ILE A 52 17.37 -19.51 5.41
C ILE A 52 15.84 -19.48 5.37
N GLN A 53 15.20 -20.21 6.29
CA GLN A 53 13.74 -20.37 6.34
C GLN A 53 12.97 -19.03 6.35
N GLU A 54 13.58 -17.96 6.88
CA GLU A 54 13.00 -16.61 6.97
C GLU A 54 13.01 -15.81 5.64
N THR A 55 13.67 -16.32 4.61
CA THR A 55 13.71 -15.72 3.25
C THR A 55 12.82 -16.45 2.26
N GLN A 56 11.99 -17.37 2.74
CA GLN A 56 10.97 -18.02 1.94
C GLN A 56 9.74 -17.11 1.77
N PRO A 57 9.03 -17.20 0.64
CA PRO A 57 7.74 -16.52 0.47
C PRO A 57 6.77 -16.88 1.59
N SER A 58 6.03 -15.89 2.08
CA SER A 58 5.04 -16.12 3.14
C SER A 58 3.88 -16.97 2.64
N SER A 59 3.62 -18.08 3.33
CA SER A 59 2.44 -18.90 3.08
C SER A 59 1.22 -18.37 3.84
N PHE A 60 0.02 -18.80 3.45
CA PHE A 60 -1.20 -18.48 4.21
C PHE A 60 -1.12 -19.00 5.66
N ASN A 61 -0.46 -20.13 5.90
CA ASN A 61 -0.27 -20.67 7.25
C ASN A 61 0.58 -19.73 8.12
N ASP A 62 1.59 -19.10 7.53
CA ASP A 62 2.44 -18.13 8.25
C ASP A 62 1.66 -16.87 8.59
N LEU A 63 0.84 -16.37 7.63
CA LEU A 63 -0.06 -15.25 7.87
C LEU A 63 -1.07 -15.56 8.97
N TRP A 64 -1.67 -16.75 8.95
CA TRP A 64 -2.65 -17.19 9.95
C TRP A 64 -2.05 -17.25 11.35
N LYS A 65 -0.84 -17.83 11.48
CA LYS A 65 -0.10 -17.88 12.74
C LYS A 65 0.33 -16.50 13.23
N ALA A 66 0.67 -15.59 12.33
CA ALA A 66 1.15 -14.25 12.68
C ALA A 66 0.03 -13.26 13.04
N PHE A 67 -1.11 -13.31 12.32
CA PHE A 67 -2.13 -12.26 12.37
C PHE A 67 -3.52 -12.76 12.77
N SER A 68 -3.79 -14.06 12.67
CA SER A 68 -5.01 -14.71 13.15
C SER A 68 -6.29 -13.95 12.77
N ILE A 69 -7.13 -13.60 13.76
CA ILE A 69 -8.43 -12.93 13.56
C ILE A 69 -8.31 -11.60 12.80
N SER A 70 -7.18 -10.90 12.92
CA SER A 70 -6.96 -9.61 12.24
C SER A 70 -7.06 -9.75 10.72
N LEU A 71 -6.69 -10.90 10.14
CA LEU A 71 -6.83 -11.16 8.70
C LEU A 71 -8.28 -11.06 8.23
N PHE A 72 -9.23 -11.51 9.04
CA PHE A 72 -10.66 -11.43 8.72
C PHE A 72 -11.23 -10.02 8.88
N LEU A 73 -10.55 -9.16 9.62
CA LEU A 73 -10.96 -7.77 9.82
C LEU A 73 -10.41 -6.84 8.73
N ILE A 74 -9.35 -7.23 8.01
CA ILE A 74 -8.75 -6.42 6.93
C ILE A 74 -9.78 -5.99 5.87
N PRO A 75 -10.70 -6.84 5.38
CA PRO A 75 -11.66 -6.42 4.36
C PRO A 75 -12.52 -5.22 4.79
N LEU A 76 -12.75 -5.05 6.10
CA LEU A 76 -13.50 -3.90 6.63
C LEU A 76 -12.76 -2.58 6.43
N PHE A 77 -11.44 -2.59 6.27
CA PHE A 77 -10.64 -1.40 5.97
C PHE A 77 -11.15 -0.66 4.72
N PHE A 78 -11.64 -1.40 3.73
CA PHE A 78 -12.11 -0.80 2.48
C PHE A 78 -13.37 0.06 2.65
N LEU A 79 -14.12 -0.10 3.75
CA LEU A 79 -15.24 0.77 4.11
C LEU A 79 -14.81 2.24 4.26
N ARG A 80 -13.54 2.48 4.62
CA ARG A 80 -12.94 3.81 4.75
C ARG A 80 -12.95 4.60 3.43
N PHE A 81 -12.86 3.92 2.29
CA PHE A 81 -12.68 4.55 0.97
C PHE A 81 -14.01 4.85 0.26
N TYR A 82 -15.11 4.91 1.00
CA TYR A 82 -16.39 5.33 0.45
C TYR A 82 -16.28 6.78 -0.08
N PRO A 83 -16.84 7.12 -1.27
CA PRO A 83 -16.56 8.37 -2.01
C PRO A 83 -16.70 9.70 -1.23
N ASN A 84 -17.39 9.71 -0.09
CA ASN A 84 -17.62 10.90 0.74
C ASN A 84 -16.88 10.88 2.09
N ARG A 85 -16.07 9.86 2.38
CA ARG A 85 -15.36 9.69 3.67
C ARG A 85 -13.84 9.68 3.54
N THR A 86 -13.33 9.51 2.32
CA THR A 86 -11.88 9.45 2.06
C THR A 86 -11.20 10.79 2.32
N SER A 87 -10.14 10.75 3.13
CA SER A 87 -9.31 11.89 3.52
C SER A 87 -7.88 11.75 2.97
N ILE A 88 -7.13 12.87 2.93
CA ILE A 88 -5.71 12.87 2.52
C ILE A 88 -4.88 11.95 3.44
N SER A 89 -5.19 11.90 4.73
CA SER A 89 -4.51 11.04 5.70
C SER A 89 -4.61 9.55 5.37
N ASP A 90 -5.69 9.13 4.71
CA ASP A 90 -5.88 7.72 4.31
C ASP A 90 -4.85 7.31 3.24
N PHE A 91 -4.42 8.25 2.39
CA PHE A 91 -3.36 8.00 1.41
C PHE A 91 -1.98 7.89 2.05
N LEU A 92 -1.73 8.58 3.16
CA LEU A 92 -0.50 8.39 3.95
C LEU A 92 -0.47 6.99 4.56
N VAL A 93 -1.61 6.53 5.08
CA VAL A 93 -1.77 5.17 5.62
C VAL A 93 -1.61 4.13 4.51
N LEU A 94 -2.15 4.35 3.31
CA LEU A 94 -1.89 3.49 2.14
C LEU A 94 -0.42 3.47 1.73
N GLY A 95 0.29 4.58 1.86
CA GLY A 95 1.73 4.67 1.63
C GLY A 95 2.54 3.76 2.56
N LEU A 96 2.03 3.46 3.77
CA LEU A 96 2.61 2.47 4.67
C LEU A 96 2.13 1.05 4.35
N ILE A 97 0.83 0.88 4.11
CA ILE A 97 0.20 -0.44 3.92
C ILE A 97 0.70 -1.13 2.65
N LEU A 98 0.71 -0.43 1.51
CA LEU A 98 1.03 -1.05 0.22
C LEU A 98 2.45 -1.64 0.17
N PRO A 99 3.51 -0.90 0.57
CA PRO A 99 4.85 -1.48 0.65
C PRO A 99 4.94 -2.60 1.68
N SER A 100 4.29 -2.45 2.84
CA SER A 100 4.31 -3.47 3.89
C SER A 100 3.68 -4.79 3.43
N LEU A 101 2.56 -4.74 2.70
CA LEU A 101 1.92 -5.91 2.12
C LEU A 101 2.78 -6.58 1.05
N TYR A 102 3.45 -5.79 0.21
CA TYR A 102 4.42 -6.32 -0.75
C TYR A 102 5.56 -7.04 -0.02
N MET A 103 6.13 -6.43 1.03
CA MET A 103 7.19 -7.04 1.83
C MET A 103 6.73 -8.34 2.50
N ILE A 104 5.55 -8.35 3.15
CA ILE A 104 4.96 -9.57 3.73
C ILE A 104 4.87 -10.68 2.69
N LYS A 105 4.40 -10.37 1.47
CA LYS A 105 4.28 -11.35 0.39
C LYS A 105 5.65 -11.91 -0.03
N THR A 106 6.68 -11.06 -0.04
CA THR A 106 8.01 -11.44 -0.51
C THR A 106 8.70 -12.40 0.44
N TRP A 107 8.81 -12.09 1.74
CA TRP A 107 9.57 -12.91 2.71
C TRP A 107 8.90 -12.98 4.09
N THR A 108 8.97 -14.15 4.73
CA THR A 108 8.43 -14.38 6.10
C THR A 108 9.09 -13.51 7.16
N ARG A 109 10.37 -13.12 7.00
CA ARG A 109 11.04 -12.16 7.91
C ARG A 109 10.31 -10.81 8.06
N PHE A 110 9.52 -10.44 7.05
CA PHE A 110 8.82 -9.15 7.04
C PHE A 110 7.42 -9.21 7.68
N LEU A 111 6.98 -10.38 8.16
CA LEU A 111 5.73 -10.51 8.91
C LEU A 111 5.69 -9.57 10.12
N PHE A 112 6.82 -9.39 10.81
CA PHE A 112 6.91 -8.46 11.93
C PHE A 112 6.72 -7.00 11.51
N ILE A 113 7.42 -6.53 10.47
CA ILE A 113 7.30 -5.15 9.96
C ILE A 113 5.89 -4.90 9.42
N GLY A 114 5.31 -5.91 8.76
CA GLY A 114 3.96 -5.86 8.23
C GLY A 114 2.85 -5.87 9.28
N SER A 115 3.14 -6.25 10.52
CA SER A 115 2.14 -6.31 11.61
C SER A 115 1.44 -4.98 11.84
N MET A 116 2.16 -3.86 11.72
CA MET A 116 1.60 -2.52 11.84
C MET A 116 0.56 -2.26 10.74
N ALA A 117 0.84 -2.65 9.49
CA ALA A 117 -0.10 -2.48 8.39
C ALA A 117 -1.36 -3.32 8.60
N ILE A 118 -1.21 -4.58 9.03
CA ILE A 118 -2.34 -5.46 9.33
C ILE A 118 -3.19 -4.90 10.49
N ALA A 119 -2.54 -4.45 11.57
CA ALA A 119 -3.21 -3.88 12.73
C ALA A 119 -3.97 -2.58 12.38
N LEU A 120 -3.38 -1.70 11.58
CA LEU A 120 -4.02 -0.48 11.12
C LEU A 120 -5.25 -0.78 10.25
N MET A 121 -5.13 -1.71 9.29
CA MET A 121 -6.27 -2.11 8.46
C MET A 121 -7.40 -2.71 9.29
N ALA A 122 -7.08 -3.64 10.19
CA ALA A 122 -8.08 -4.26 11.07
C ALA A 122 -8.73 -3.24 12.00
N GLY A 123 -7.94 -2.38 12.65
CA GLY A 123 -8.42 -1.35 13.58
C GLY A 123 -9.30 -0.31 12.90
N ILE A 124 -8.86 0.26 11.78
CA ILE A 124 -9.65 1.21 11.00
C ILE A 124 -10.93 0.53 10.50
N GLY A 125 -10.84 -0.71 10.02
CA GLY A 125 -12.01 -1.45 9.54
C GLY A 125 -13.07 -1.68 10.62
N VAL A 126 -12.67 -2.02 11.85
CA VAL A 126 -13.59 -2.17 12.98
C VAL A 126 -14.24 -0.83 13.34
N VAL A 127 -13.48 0.27 13.33
CA VAL A 127 -14.01 1.61 13.61
C VAL A 127 -15.03 2.03 12.55
N GLU A 128 -14.75 1.80 11.27
CA GLU A 128 -15.68 2.11 10.19
C GLU A 128 -16.96 1.28 10.28
N LEU A 129 -16.86 -0.01 10.61
CA LEU A 129 -18.02 -0.85 10.86
C LEU A 129 -18.87 -0.32 12.02
N TYR A 130 -18.23 0.09 13.13
CA TYR A 130 -18.92 0.69 14.27
C TYR A 130 -19.68 1.97 13.88
N GLU A 131 -19.05 2.90 13.15
CA GLU A 131 -19.70 4.14 12.74
C GLU A 131 -20.85 3.92 11.74
N ILE A 132 -20.83 2.83 10.97
CA ILE A 132 -21.96 2.44 10.11
C ILE A 132 -23.13 1.86 10.92
N LEU A 133 -22.84 1.09 11.97
CA LEU A 133 -23.86 0.43 12.80
C LEU A 133 -24.45 1.37 13.87
N LYS A 134 -23.70 2.38 14.31
CA LYS A 134 -24.10 3.33 15.36
C LYS A 134 -25.46 4.02 15.13
N PRO A 135 -25.83 4.49 13.93
CA PRO A 135 -27.17 5.03 13.68
C PRO A 135 -28.28 4.00 13.95
N GLN A 136 -28.08 2.75 13.52
CA GLN A 136 -29.06 1.67 13.66
C GLN A 136 -29.20 1.17 15.11
N LEU A 137 -28.14 1.30 15.90
CA LEU A 137 -28.14 0.96 17.32
C LEU A 137 -28.85 2.02 18.17
N ASN A 138 -28.79 3.29 17.76
CA ASN A 138 -29.46 4.38 18.47
C ASN A 138 -30.97 4.45 18.18
N GLU A 139 -31.42 4.01 17.01
CA GLU A 139 -32.86 3.93 16.67
C GLU A 139 -33.58 2.75 17.35
N ARG A 140 -32.85 1.80 17.94
CA ARG A 140 -33.41 0.64 18.66
C ARG A 140 -33.44 0.82 20.19
N LYS A 141 -33.06 1.98 20.71
CA LYS A 141 -33.21 2.38 22.12
C LYS A 141 -34.42 3.29 22.27
#